data_AF-A0A562BD88-F1
#
_entry.id   AF-A0A562BD88-F1
#
_cell.length_a   1.000
_cell.length_b   1.000
_cell.length_c   1.000
_cell.angle_alpha   90.00
_cell.angle_beta   90.00
_cell.angle_gamma   90.00
#
_symmetry.space_group_name_H-M   'P 1'
#
loop_
_entity.id
_entity.type
_entity.pdbx_description
1 polymer ?
#
loop_
_entity_poly.entity_id
_entity_poly.type
_entity_poly.pdbx_seq_one_letter_code
_entity_poly.pdbx_strand_id
1 'polypeptide(L)'
;MHLSTIVVSEYEVRQPISDLGLENFIVLPFNIDDAIATARAFDVMHSARRPGDGRDAVKDDAKLLGQCVVAGITHFATDDEPCAKRIAAARASGIMAGLPQPISLHEPFWEGWFADGNQGTLQL
;
A
#
# COMPACT_ATOMS: atom_id res chain seq x y z
N MET A 1 -0.48 13.64 2.87
CA MET A 1 -0.53 12.18 2.57
C MET A 1 0.21 11.91 1.27
N HIS A 2 0.54 10.67 0.93
CA HIS A 2 1.10 10.34 -0.38
C HIS A 2 0.02 9.80 -1.32
N LEU A 3 0.12 10.09 -2.61
CA LEU A 3 -0.82 9.60 -3.63
C LEU A 3 -0.07 9.00 -4.81
N SER A 4 -0.20 7.69 -5.02
CA SER A 4 0.40 7.00 -6.16
C SER A 4 -0.21 7.46 -7.49
N THR A 5 0.61 7.60 -8.53
CA THR A 5 0.10 7.79 -9.90
C THR A 5 -0.71 6.59 -10.42
N ILE A 6 -0.58 5.41 -9.81
CA ILE A 6 -1.45 4.25 -10.13
C ILE A 6 -2.86 4.52 -9.59
N VAL A 7 -2.97 4.97 -8.35
CA VAL A 7 -4.27 5.36 -7.75
C VAL A 7 -4.89 6.53 -8.53
N VAL A 8 -4.08 7.49 -8.99
CA VAL A 8 -4.55 8.56 -9.88
C VAL A 8 -5.20 7.97 -11.14
N SER A 9 -4.53 7.00 -11.80
CA SER A 9 -5.07 6.36 -13.00
C SER A 9 -6.37 5.60 -12.73
N GLU A 10 -6.52 4.95 -11.58
CA GLU A 10 -7.73 4.22 -11.23
C GLU A 10 -8.89 5.15 -10.86
N TYR A 11 -8.59 6.22 -10.15
CA TYR A 11 -9.57 7.22 -9.76
C TYR A 11 -10.18 7.92 -10.99
N GLU A 12 -9.32 8.30 -11.95
CA GLU A 12 -9.72 8.96 -13.20
C GLU A 12 -10.71 8.13 -14.05
N VAL A 13 -10.71 6.79 -13.89
CA VAL A 13 -11.70 5.91 -14.56
C VAL A 13 -13.13 6.19 -14.08
N ARG A 14 -13.29 6.57 -12.80
CA ARG A 14 -14.61 6.78 -12.19
C ARG A 14 -14.98 8.26 -12.13
N GLN A 15 -14.03 9.14 -11.85
CA GLN A 15 -14.26 10.59 -11.78
C GLN A 15 -12.97 11.39 -11.95
N PRO A 16 -13.05 12.66 -12.37
CA PRO A 16 -11.87 13.48 -12.60
C PRO A 16 -11.00 13.65 -11.35
N ILE A 17 -9.69 13.54 -11.51
CA ILE A 17 -8.72 13.70 -10.41
C ILE A 17 -8.76 15.11 -9.79
N SER A 18 -9.27 16.11 -10.52
CA SER A 18 -9.53 17.44 -10.00
C SER A 18 -10.47 17.45 -8.80
N ASP A 19 -11.30 16.42 -8.64
CA ASP A 19 -12.30 16.33 -7.57
C ASP A 19 -11.71 15.80 -6.25
N LEU A 20 -10.45 15.34 -6.25
CA LEU A 20 -9.80 14.71 -5.10
C LEU A 20 -9.15 15.69 -4.11
N GLY A 21 -8.97 16.97 -4.50
CA GLY A 21 -8.24 17.96 -3.69
C GLY A 21 -6.74 17.66 -3.60
N LEU A 22 -6.06 17.69 -4.75
CA LEU A 22 -4.67 17.28 -4.94
C LEU A 22 -3.66 18.03 -4.04
N GLU A 23 -4.01 19.22 -3.57
CA GLU A 23 -3.20 20.01 -2.64
C GLU A 23 -2.94 19.32 -1.29
N ASN A 24 -3.71 18.28 -0.95
CA ASN A 24 -3.54 17.50 0.28
C ASN A 24 -2.53 16.33 0.13
N PHE A 25 -1.98 16.14 -1.07
CA PHE A 25 -1.18 14.97 -1.42
C PHE A 25 0.20 15.33 -1.99
N ILE A 26 1.20 14.54 -1.59
CA ILE A 26 2.48 14.42 -2.29
C ILE A 26 2.31 13.31 -3.33
N VAL A 27 2.28 13.68 -4.61
CA VAL A 27 2.13 12.73 -5.71
C VAL A 27 3.41 11.90 -5.86
N LEU A 28 3.25 10.57 -5.98
CA LEU A 28 4.32 9.60 -6.14
C LEU A 28 4.27 8.96 -7.52
N PRO A 29 5.17 9.35 -8.44
CA PRO A 29 5.35 8.68 -9.72
C PRO A 29 5.79 7.22 -9.52
N PHE A 30 5.31 6.32 -10.38
CA PHE A 30 5.75 4.93 -10.40
C PHE A 30 6.97 4.76 -11.34
N ASN A 31 8.14 4.54 -10.76
CA ASN A 31 9.43 4.48 -11.44
C ASN A 31 10.04 3.06 -11.43
N ILE A 32 11.27 2.93 -11.94
CA ILE A 32 11.98 1.64 -12.07
C ILE A 32 12.21 0.99 -10.70
N ASP A 33 12.63 1.74 -9.69
CA ASP A 33 12.89 1.19 -8.35
C ASP A 33 11.60 0.65 -7.71
N ASP A 34 10.48 1.34 -7.94
CA ASP A 34 9.15 0.89 -7.50
C ASP A 34 8.78 -0.42 -8.18
N ALA A 35 9.06 -0.56 -9.49
CA ALA A 35 8.81 -1.81 -10.23
C ALA A 35 9.66 -2.98 -9.70
N ILE A 36 10.91 -2.75 -9.33
CA ILE A 36 11.78 -3.76 -8.72
C ILE A 36 11.27 -4.16 -7.33
N ALA A 37 10.87 -3.18 -6.50
CA ALA A 37 10.28 -3.45 -5.19
C ALA A 37 8.94 -4.18 -5.30
N THR A 38 8.12 -3.84 -6.30
CA THR A 38 6.83 -4.47 -6.61
C THR A 38 6.98 -5.96 -6.86
N ALA A 39 7.99 -6.39 -7.62
CA ALA A 39 8.20 -7.81 -7.90
C ALA A 39 8.38 -8.62 -6.61
N ARG A 40 9.15 -8.09 -5.66
CA ARG A 40 9.35 -8.69 -4.34
C ARG A 40 8.06 -8.66 -3.50
N ALA A 41 7.37 -7.53 -3.49
CA ALA A 41 6.10 -7.39 -2.77
C ALA A 41 5.03 -8.36 -3.30
N PHE A 42 4.98 -8.57 -4.62
CA PHE A 42 4.04 -9.48 -5.27
C PHE A 42 4.25 -10.93 -4.84
N ASP A 43 5.50 -11.41 -4.78
CA ASP A 43 5.79 -12.78 -4.34
C ASP A 43 5.30 -13.02 -2.91
N VAL A 44 5.54 -12.05 -2.01
CA VAL A 44 5.07 -12.11 -0.63
C VAL A 44 3.55 -12.06 -0.57
N MET A 45 2.91 -11.10 -1.24
CA MET A 45 1.46 -10.95 -1.25
C MET A 45 0.74 -12.15 -1.88
N HIS A 46 1.33 -12.74 -2.91
CA HIS A 46 0.81 -13.94 -3.56
C HIS A 46 0.87 -15.16 -2.64
N SER A 47 1.92 -15.28 -1.82
CA SER A 47 2.00 -16.32 -0.80
C SER A 47 0.98 -16.14 0.33
N ALA A 48 0.60 -14.89 0.62
CA ALA A 48 -0.36 -14.52 1.66
C ALA A 48 -1.84 -14.47 1.18
N ARG A 49 -2.10 -14.79 -0.11
CA ARG A 49 -3.44 -14.68 -0.70
C ARG A 49 -4.40 -15.76 -0.18
N ARG A 50 -5.69 -15.45 -0.15
CA ARG A 50 -6.76 -16.39 0.19
C ARG A 50 -7.38 -17.01 -1.07
N PRO A 51 -8.02 -18.19 -0.96
CA PRO A 51 -8.86 -18.71 -2.04
C PRO A 51 -9.94 -17.68 -2.40
N GLY A 52 -9.95 -17.24 -3.67
CA GLY A 52 -10.86 -16.19 -4.16
C GLY A 52 -10.19 -14.84 -4.46
N ASP A 53 -8.95 -14.61 -3.99
CA ASP A 53 -8.21 -13.39 -4.34
C ASP A 53 -7.84 -13.39 -5.83
N GLY A 54 -8.33 -12.39 -6.57
CA GLY A 54 -8.01 -12.18 -7.98
C GLY A 54 -6.54 -11.80 -8.18
N ARG A 55 -5.87 -12.43 -9.16
CA ARG A 55 -4.44 -12.20 -9.42
C ARG A 55 -4.13 -10.74 -9.76
N ASP A 56 -5.05 -10.06 -10.45
CA ASP A 56 -4.88 -8.68 -10.88
C ASP A 56 -4.92 -7.71 -9.68
N ALA A 57 -5.88 -7.88 -8.76
CA ALA A 57 -5.96 -7.10 -7.53
C ALA A 57 -4.67 -7.24 -6.68
N VAL A 58 -4.15 -8.46 -6.54
CA VAL A 58 -2.88 -8.71 -5.81
C VAL A 58 -1.70 -7.99 -6.47
N LYS A 59 -1.71 -7.85 -7.80
CA LYS A 59 -0.64 -7.17 -8.54
C LYS A 59 -0.70 -5.65 -8.37
N ASP A 60 -1.87 -5.05 -8.41
CA ASP A 60 -2.00 -3.60 -8.22
C ASP A 60 -1.68 -3.19 -6.78
N ASP A 61 -2.17 -3.94 -5.79
CA ASP A 61 -1.78 -3.77 -4.38
C ASP A 61 -0.26 -3.88 -4.20
N ALA A 62 0.38 -4.87 -4.84
CA ALA A 62 1.83 -5.04 -4.77
C ALA A 62 2.61 -3.84 -5.34
N LYS A 63 2.07 -3.14 -6.34
CA LYS A 63 2.70 -1.93 -6.87
C LYS A 63 2.71 -0.81 -5.84
N LEU A 64 1.58 -0.62 -5.17
CA LEU A 64 1.46 0.39 -4.12
C LEU A 64 2.38 0.08 -2.93
N LEU A 65 2.47 -1.20 -2.54
CA LEU A 65 3.41 -1.63 -1.49
C LEU A 65 4.87 -1.42 -1.91
N GLY A 66 5.20 -1.67 -3.18
CA GLY A 66 6.53 -1.40 -3.74
C GLY A 66 6.92 0.07 -3.55
N GLN A 67 6.01 1.00 -3.87
CA GLN A 67 6.21 2.44 -3.63
C GLN A 67 6.34 2.77 -2.15
N CYS A 68 5.55 2.13 -1.28
CA CYS A 68 5.68 2.36 0.16
C CYS A 68 7.07 1.99 0.68
N VAL A 69 7.61 0.85 0.23
CA VAL A 69 8.93 0.39 0.64
C VAL A 69 10.03 1.33 0.13
N VAL A 70 10.00 1.71 -1.15
CA VAL A 70 11.01 2.60 -1.75
C VAL A 70 10.97 4.00 -1.12
N ALA A 71 9.78 4.54 -0.86
CA ALA A 71 9.61 5.88 -0.30
C ALA A 71 9.67 5.91 1.24
N GLY A 72 9.86 4.77 1.91
CA GLY A 72 9.87 4.70 3.37
C GLY A 72 8.52 5.05 4.03
N ILE A 73 7.41 4.81 3.32
CA ILE A 73 6.06 5.10 3.81
C ILE A 73 5.63 4.00 4.76
N THR A 74 5.30 4.40 5.97
CA THR A 74 5.10 3.48 7.09
C THR A 74 3.66 3.02 7.26
N HIS A 75 2.69 3.67 6.62
CA HIS A 75 1.26 3.39 6.77
C HIS A 75 0.54 3.36 5.42
N PHE A 76 -0.42 2.45 5.28
CA PHE A 76 -1.21 2.27 4.08
C PHE A 76 -2.71 2.29 4.43
N ALA A 77 -3.44 3.31 3.99
CA ALA A 77 -4.87 3.43 4.23
C ALA A 77 -5.68 2.89 3.05
N THR A 78 -6.69 2.06 3.33
CA THR A 78 -7.56 1.48 2.30
C THR A 78 -8.98 1.21 2.83
N ASP A 79 -9.98 1.32 1.95
CA ASP A 79 -11.35 0.86 2.20
C ASP A 79 -11.56 -0.62 1.82
N ASP A 80 -10.57 -1.26 1.19
CA ASP A 80 -10.55 -2.68 0.88
C ASP A 80 -10.00 -3.48 2.08
N GLU A 81 -10.94 -3.99 2.89
CA GLU A 81 -10.61 -4.81 4.07
C GLU A 81 -9.82 -6.10 3.72
N PRO A 82 -10.16 -6.87 2.65
CA PRO A 82 -9.28 -7.91 2.13
C PRO A 82 -7.85 -7.47 1.85
N CYS A 83 -7.63 -6.31 1.23
CA CYS A 83 -6.30 -5.75 0.98
C CYS A 83 -5.55 -5.50 2.31
N ALA A 84 -6.19 -4.79 3.25
CA ALA A 84 -5.61 -4.52 4.57
C ALA A 84 -5.19 -5.82 5.30
N LYS A 85 -6.04 -6.85 5.28
CA LYS A 85 -5.73 -8.17 5.87
C LYS A 85 -4.55 -8.86 5.20
N ARG A 86 -4.42 -8.73 3.87
CA ARG A 86 -3.32 -9.33 3.11
C ARG A 86 -1.99 -8.64 3.42
N ILE A 87 -1.98 -7.31 3.50
CA ILE A 87 -0.81 -6.51 3.90
C ILE A 87 -0.40 -6.87 5.33
N ALA A 88 -1.35 -6.99 6.26
CA ALA A 88 -1.06 -7.36 7.65
C ALA A 88 -0.42 -8.76 7.74
N ALA A 89 -0.93 -9.72 6.99
CA ALA A 89 -0.36 -11.07 6.91
C ALA A 89 1.04 -11.07 6.29
N ALA A 90 1.23 -10.32 5.19
CA ALA A 90 2.53 -10.15 4.55
C ALA A 90 3.56 -9.53 5.50
N ARG A 91 3.18 -8.48 6.23
CA ARG A 91 4.02 -7.83 7.25
C ARG A 91 4.38 -8.79 8.38
N ALA A 92 3.39 -9.53 8.91
CA ALA A 92 3.61 -10.49 10.00
C ALA A 92 4.53 -11.67 9.59
N SER A 93 4.61 -12.00 8.30
CA SER A 93 5.53 -13.04 7.81
C SER A 93 7.01 -12.68 7.98
N GLY A 94 7.33 -11.38 8.06
CA GLY A 94 8.71 -10.89 8.15
C GLY A 94 9.57 -11.13 6.90
N ILE A 95 9.02 -11.67 5.81
CA ILE A 95 9.77 -12.01 4.58
C ILE A 95 10.31 -10.75 3.90
N MET A 96 9.55 -9.65 3.96
CA MET A 96 9.93 -8.36 3.38
C MET A 96 9.89 -7.28 4.45
N ALA A 97 11.04 -6.66 4.69
CA ALA A 97 11.15 -5.49 5.56
C ALA A 97 10.53 -4.25 4.90
N GLY A 98 10.15 -3.27 5.72
CA GLY A 98 9.63 -1.99 5.24
C GLY A 98 8.18 -2.01 4.75
N LEU A 99 7.48 -3.14 4.83
CA LEU A 99 6.04 -3.18 4.55
C LEU A 99 5.27 -2.26 5.51
N PRO A 100 4.32 -1.46 5.00
CA PRO A 100 3.57 -0.50 5.80
C PRO A 100 2.59 -1.20 6.73
N GLN A 101 2.21 -0.51 7.80
CA GLN A 101 1.07 -0.87 8.63
C GLN A 101 -0.23 -0.54 7.88
N PRO A 102 -1.10 -1.53 7.61
CA PRO A 102 -2.38 -1.27 6.97
C PRO A 102 -3.36 -0.63 7.97
N ILE A 103 -4.14 0.33 7.48
CA ILE A 103 -5.24 1.00 8.18
C ILE A 103 -6.50 0.80 7.34
N SER A 104 -7.52 0.18 7.93
CA SER A 104 -8.85 0.08 7.33
C SER A 104 -9.62 1.37 7.56
N LEU A 105 -10.16 1.97 6.49
CA LEU A 105 -11.00 3.18 6.60
C LEU A 105 -12.39 2.90 7.20
N HIS A 106 -12.75 1.64 7.41
CA HIS A 106 -13.97 1.24 8.13
C HIS A 106 -13.79 1.27 9.66
N GLU A 107 -12.55 1.39 10.14
CA GLU A 107 -12.25 1.48 11.57
C GLU A 107 -12.24 2.95 12.05
N PRO A 108 -12.75 3.23 13.26
CA PRO A 108 -12.62 4.58 13.82
C PRO A 108 -11.15 4.93 13.98
N PHE A 109 -10.83 6.22 13.84
CA PHE A 109 -9.48 6.71 14.05
C PHE A 109 -8.92 6.23 15.40
N TRP A 110 -7.71 5.69 15.37
CA TRP A 110 -6.99 5.24 16.55
C TRP A 110 -5.55 5.72 16.53
N GLU A 111 -5.17 6.51 17.53
CA GLU A 111 -3.81 7.05 17.67
C GLU A 111 -2.74 5.96 17.83
N GLY A 112 -3.11 4.78 18.34
CA GLY A 112 -2.20 3.66 18.54
C GLY A 112 -1.62 3.08 17.25
N TRP A 113 -2.21 3.38 16.08
CA TRP A 113 -1.60 3.03 14.79
C TRP A 113 -0.23 3.67 14.62
N PHE A 114 0.02 4.82 15.24
CA PHE A 114 1.28 5.57 15.08
C PHE A 114 2.30 5.32 16.20
N ALA A 115 2.02 4.39 17.11
CA ALA A 115 2.94 4.01 18.19
C ALA A 115 4.19 3.26 17.67
N ASP A 116 5.23 3.22 18.50
CA ASP A 116 6.47 2.50 18.20
C ASP A 116 6.19 1.02 17.90
N GLY A 117 6.81 0.49 16.84
CA GLY A 117 6.60 -0.88 16.37
C GLY A 117 5.49 -1.05 15.34
N ASN A 118 4.64 -0.04 15.13
CA ASN A 118 3.65 0.01 14.03
C ASN A 118 4.14 0.79 12.81
N GLN A 119 5.38 1.27 12.83
CA GLN A 119 6.00 1.96 11.69
C GLN A 119 6.77 0.95 10.83
N GLY A 120 6.73 1.11 9.50
CA GLY A 120 7.65 0.40 8.59
C GLY A 120 9.11 0.74 8.91
N THR A 121 10.01 -0.23 8.85
CA THR A 121 11.44 0.01 9.10
C THR A 121 12.05 0.74 7.91
N LEU A 122 12.57 1.95 8.12
CA LEU A 122 13.36 2.67 7.11
C LEU A 122 14.68 1.93 6.91
N GLN A 123 14.95 1.48 5.68
CA GLN A 123 16.31 1.09 5.28
C GLN A 123 16.99 2.34 4.73
N LEU A 124 17.89 2.94 5.52
CA LEU A 124 18.81 3.99 5.08
C LEU A 124 20.02 3.38 4.38
#